data_AF-A0A845YD08-F1
#
_entry.id   AF-A0A845YD08-F1
#
_cell.length_a   1.000
_cell.length_b   1.000
_cell.length_c   1.000
_cell.angle_alpha   90.00
_cell.angle_beta   90.00
_cell.angle_gamma   90.00
#
_symmetry.space_group_name_H-M   'P 1'
#
loop_
_entity.id
_entity.type
_entity.pdbx_description
1 polymer ?
#
loop_
_entity_poly.entity_id
_entity_poly.type
_entity_poly.pdbx_seq_one_letter_code
_entity_poly.pdbx_strand_id
1 'polypeptide(L)'
;YAYDLTASSIPHVDLEVNSQIWPLLNYLEQYAFITQFGESVESYGYQLRIFTGNRLVGLRVCDFAGAVSVTDEKLSQLDTQPPIAKCLVELDYLGQGAIRGGRQR
;
A
#
# COMPACT_ATOMS: atom_id res chain seq x y z
N TYR A 1 -4.83 -11.48 -9.73
CA TYR A 1 -4.46 -12.12 -8.45
C TYR A 1 -5.33 -11.49 -7.38
N ALA A 2 -6.24 -12.24 -6.77
CA ALA A 2 -7.08 -11.75 -5.68
C ALA A 2 -6.37 -12.10 -4.37
N TYR A 3 -6.09 -11.09 -3.53
CA TYR A 3 -5.46 -11.29 -2.23
C TYR A 3 -6.56 -11.64 -1.22
N ASP A 4 -6.46 -12.80 -0.58
CA ASP A 4 -7.42 -13.21 0.44
C ASP A 4 -7.03 -12.60 1.78
N LEU A 5 -7.72 -11.52 2.16
CA LEU A 5 -7.51 -10.82 3.43
C LEU A 5 -8.12 -11.58 4.64
N THR A 6 -8.73 -12.75 4.42
CA THR A 6 -9.39 -13.55 5.47
C THR A 6 -8.57 -14.75 5.96
N ALA A 7 -7.49 -15.10 5.25
CA ALA A 7 -6.58 -16.15 5.68
C ALA A 7 -5.63 -15.65 6.78
N SER A 8 -5.85 -16.07 8.03
CA SER A 8 -4.92 -15.92 9.16
C SER A 8 -4.34 -14.51 9.36
N SER A 9 -5.16 -13.59 9.90
CA SER A 9 -4.80 -12.25 10.41
C SER A 9 -3.46 -11.68 9.92
N ILE A 10 -3.35 -11.39 8.63
CA ILE A 10 -2.14 -10.71 8.16
C ILE A 10 -2.09 -9.36 8.87
N PRO A 11 -0.99 -9.05 9.59
CA PRO A 11 -0.86 -7.81 10.32
C PRO A 11 -1.07 -6.62 9.38
N HIS A 12 -1.94 -5.69 9.77
CA HIS A 12 -2.28 -4.52 8.99
C HIS A 12 -2.39 -3.29 9.88
N VAL A 13 -2.14 -2.14 9.27
CA VAL A 13 -2.34 -0.81 9.86
C VAL A 13 -3.49 -0.15 9.11
N ASP A 14 -4.49 0.31 9.87
CA ASP A 14 -5.61 1.08 9.34
C ASP A 14 -5.35 2.57 9.60
N LEU A 15 -5.37 3.35 8.52
CA LEU A 15 -5.18 4.80 8.56
C LEU A 15 -6.48 5.48 8.14
N GLU A 16 -7.05 6.29 9.02
CA GLU A 16 -8.20 7.13 8.74
C GLU A 16 -7.72 8.49 8.23
N VAL A 17 -8.07 8.84 6.99
CA VAL A 17 -7.78 10.15 6.41
C VAL A 17 -8.96 11.09 6.54
N ASN A 18 -8.67 12.38 6.70
CA ASN A 18 -9.70 13.40 6.72
C ASN A 18 -10.49 13.40 5.39
N SER A 19 -11.81 13.21 5.48
CA SER A 19 -12.71 13.10 4.33
C SER A 19 -12.85 14.38 3.50
N GLN A 20 -12.49 15.54 4.06
CA GLN A 20 -12.49 16.83 3.35
C GLN A 20 -11.17 17.07 2.60
N ILE A 21 -10.05 16.52 3.09
CA ILE A 21 -8.73 16.74 2.51
C ILE A 21 -8.39 15.68 1.45
N TRP A 22 -8.71 14.40 1.72
CA TRP A 22 -8.42 13.30 0.81
C TRP A 22 -8.86 13.53 -0.66
N PRO A 23 -10.08 14.02 -0.96
CA PRO A 23 -10.50 14.25 -2.34
C PRO A 23 -9.83 15.45 -3.01
N LEU A 24 -9.10 16.29 -2.27
CA LEU A 24 -8.32 17.39 -2.85
C LEU A 24 -7.01 16.89 -3.47
N LEU A 25 -6.53 15.72 -3.03
CA LEU A 25 -5.36 15.08 -3.60
C LEU A 25 -5.72 14.46 -4.95
N ASN A 26 -4.91 14.73 -5.96
CA ASN A 26 -5.00 14.05 -7.24
C ASN A 26 -4.46 12.61 -7.14
N TYR A 27 -4.67 11.83 -8.20
CA TYR A 27 -4.25 10.43 -8.26
C TYR A 27 -2.78 10.19 -7.87
N LEU A 28 -1.84 11.01 -8.38
CA LEU A 28 -0.41 10.86 -8.09
C LEU A 28 -0.09 11.23 -6.64
N GLU A 29 -0.76 12.24 -6.09
CA GLU A 29 -0.60 12.65 -4.69
C GLU A 29 -1.13 11.59 -3.72
N GLN A 30 -2.28 10.99 -4.04
CA GLN A 30 -2.81 9.85 -3.28
C GLN A 30 -1.83 8.68 -3.35
N TYR A 31 -1.36 8.32 -4.55
CA TYR A 31 -0.37 7.24 -4.73
C TYR A 31 0.90 7.48 -3.92
N ALA A 32 1.45 8.71 -3.96
CA ALA A 32 2.64 9.08 -3.20
C ALA A 32 2.41 8.95 -1.69
N PHE A 33 1.25 9.41 -1.19
CA PHE A 33 0.87 9.27 0.21
C PHE A 33 0.84 7.79 0.65
N ILE A 34 0.16 6.92 -0.12
CA ILE A 34 0.09 5.49 0.20
C ILE A 34 1.47 4.85 0.15
N THR A 35 2.29 5.21 -0.83
CA THR A 35 3.63 4.64 -0.99
C THR A 35 4.52 4.99 0.19
N GLN A 36 4.55 6.27 0.59
CA GLN A 36 5.40 6.74 1.68
C GLN A 36 5.03 6.12 3.04
N PHE A 37 3.74 6.10 3.39
CA PHE A 37 3.28 5.41 4.60
C PHE A 37 3.48 3.90 4.51
N GLY A 38 3.24 3.38 3.31
CA GLY A 38 3.42 1.99 2.96
C GLY A 38 4.81 1.47 3.24
N GLU A 39 5.84 2.15 2.76
CA GLU A 39 7.26 1.79 2.96
C GLU A 39 7.61 1.73 4.45
N SER A 40 7.04 2.65 5.24
CA SER A 40 7.23 2.65 6.69
C SER A 40 6.61 1.40 7.33
N VAL A 41 5.35 1.07 7.05
CA VAL A 41 4.68 -0.08 7.69
C VAL A 41 5.16 -1.43 7.17
N GLU A 42 5.59 -1.49 5.90
CA GLU A 42 6.21 -2.66 5.28
C GLU A 42 7.47 -3.09 6.04
N SER A 43 8.29 -2.13 6.50
CA SER A 43 9.50 -2.43 7.27
C SER A 43 9.22 -3.17 8.58
N TYR A 44 7.98 -3.11 9.08
CA TYR A 44 7.51 -3.82 10.26
C TYR A 44 6.70 -5.09 9.91
N GLY A 45 6.58 -5.44 8.63
CA GLY A 45 5.81 -6.60 8.17
C GLY A 45 4.30 -6.39 8.15
N TYR A 46 3.81 -5.15 8.15
CA TYR A 46 2.38 -4.84 8.11
C TYR A 46 1.92 -4.44 6.70
N GLN A 47 0.68 -4.78 6.38
CA GLN A 47 -0.06 -4.21 5.25
C GLN A 47 -0.64 -2.84 5.62
N LEU A 48 -0.93 -1.98 4.65
CA LEU A 48 -1.56 -0.68 4.88
C LEU A 48 -2.96 -0.63 4.26
N ARG A 49 -3.96 -0.22 5.03
CA ARG A 49 -5.31 0.09 4.55
C ARG A 49 -5.65 1.53 4.90
N ILE A 50 -6.25 2.26 3.97
CA ILE A 50 -6.59 3.66 4.16
C ILE A 50 -8.09 3.83 3.99
N PHE A 51 -8.71 4.47 4.97
CA PHE A 51 -10.14 4.66 5.04
C PHE A 51 -10.50 6.14 5.09
N THR A 52 -11.69 6.44 4.57
CA THR A 52 -12.39 7.69 4.84
C THR A 52 -13.81 7.36 5.30
N GLY A 53 -14.11 7.66 6.56
CA GLY A 53 -15.27 7.16 7.27
C GLY A 53 -15.27 5.63 7.26
N ASN A 54 -16.20 5.05 6.52
CA ASN A 54 -16.34 3.60 6.35
C ASN A 54 -15.89 3.08 4.98
N ARG A 55 -15.29 3.94 4.13
CA ARG A 55 -14.90 3.59 2.76
C ARG A 55 -13.40 3.37 2.66
N LEU A 56 -13.00 2.20 2.17
CA LEU A 56 -11.61 1.93 1.78
C LEU A 56 -11.27 2.74 0.53
N VAL A 57 -10.26 3.59 0.62
CA VAL A 57 -9.81 4.46 -0.48
C VAL A 57 -8.44 4.09 -1.03
N GLY A 58 -7.71 3.24 -0.31
CA GLY A 58 -6.38 2.83 -0.68
C GLY A 58 -5.91 1.63 0.11
N LEU A 59 -5.09 0.81 -0.54
CA LEU A 59 -4.54 -0.41 0.02
C LEU A 59 -3.10 -0.59 -0.49
N ARG A 60 -2.18 -0.98 0.40
CA ARG A 60 -0.86 -1.49 0.02
C ARG A 60 -0.64 -2.85 0.67
N VAL A 61 -0.46 -3.85 -0.17
CA VAL A 61 -0.28 -5.24 0.24
C VAL A 61 1.05 -5.71 -0.28
N CYS A 62 1.83 -6.34 0.59
CA CYS A 62 3.14 -6.87 0.25
C CYS A 62 3.16 -8.39 0.45
N ASP A 63 3.86 -9.08 -0.44
CA ASP A 63 4.20 -10.47 -0.24
C ASP A 63 5.45 -10.59 0.64
N PHE A 64 5.23 -10.90 1.91
CA PHE A 64 6.29 -11.10 2.89
C PHE A 64 6.88 -12.52 2.85
N ALA A 65 6.31 -13.46 2.09
CA ALA A 65 6.86 -14.81 1.95
C ALA A 65 8.17 -14.82 1.14
N GLY A 66 8.48 -13.73 0.44
CA GLY A 66 9.80 -13.48 -0.16
C GLY A 66 10.86 -12.97 0.83
N ALA A 67 10.47 -12.56 2.04
CA ALA A 67 11.37 -12.11 3.12
C ALA A 67 11.81 -13.29 4.02
N VAL A 68 11.95 -14.48 3.43
CA VAL A 68 12.45 -15.69 4.10
C VAL A 68 13.85 -15.42 4.64
N SER A 69 14.00 -15.67 5.94
CA SER A 69 15.26 -15.74 6.66
C SER A 69 16.27 -16.54 5.86
N VAL A 70 17.38 -15.90 5.49
CA VAL A 70 18.54 -16.58 4.94
C VAL A 70 19.02 -17.60 5.98
N THR A 71 18.65 -18.87 5.84
CA THR A 71 19.39 -19.96 6.46
C THR A 71 20.70 -20.10 5.69
N ASP A 72 21.82 -20.17 6.41
CA ASP A 72 23.21 -19.95 5.99
C ASP A 72 23.77 -20.76 4.79
N GLU A 73 22.94 -21.47 4.01
CA GLU A 73 23.40 -22.28 2.87
C GLU A 73 23.18 -21.65 1.49
N LYS A 74 22.75 -20.38 1.40
CA LYS A 74 22.74 -19.66 0.11
C LYS A 74 23.33 -18.26 0.18
N LEU A 75 24.46 -18.14 0.87
CA LEU A 75 25.38 -17.00 0.83
C LEU A 75 26.26 -17.02 -0.43
N SER A 76 25.66 -17.04 -1.63
CA SER A 76 26.46 -16.94 -2.87
C SER A 76 25.83 -16.10 -3.98
N GLN A 77 24.66 -15.52 -3.75
CA GLN A 77 24.05 -14.51 -4.63
C GLN A 77 23.24 -13.49 -3.81
N LEU A 78 23.78 -13.09 -2.65
CA LEU A 78 23.26 -11.97 -1.89
C LEU A 78 23.74 -10.69 -2.58
N ASP A 79 23.09 -10.35 -3.70
CA ASP A 79 23.13 -8.98 -4.20
C ASP A 79 22.59 -8.07 -3.08
N THR A 80 23.28 -6.96 -2.87
CA THR A 80 23.08 -5.97 -1.81
C THR A 80 21.72 -5.29 -1.94
N GLN A 81 20.63 -6.00 -1.63
CA GLN A 81 19.30 -5.41 -1.55
C GLN A 81 18.50 -6.14 -0.47
N PRO A 82 17.95 -5.42 0.54
CA PRO A 82 16.99 -6.01 1.46
C PRO A 82 15.89 -6.69 0.63
N PRO A 83 15.31 -7.82 1.05
CA PRO A 83 14.28 -8.50 0.27
C PRO A 83 13.18 -7.48 -0.01
N ILE A 84 13.13 -6.97 -1.25
CA ILE A 84 12.12 -6.01 -1.66
C ILE A 84 10.84 -6.83 -1.66
N ALA A 85 10.00 -6.66 -0.64
CA ALA A 85 8.72 -7.30 -0.63
C ALA A 85 7.99 -6.83 -1.89
N LYS A 86 7.44 -7.76 -2.67
CA LYS A 86 6.71 -7.39 -3.88
C LYS A 86 5.39 -6.78 -3.43
N CYS A 87 5.34 -5.46 -3.38
CA CYS A 87 4.19 -4.71 -2.93
C CYS A 87 3.32 -4.27 -4.11
N LEU A 88 2.01 -4.43 -3.94
CA LEU A 88 0.96 -3.89 -4.79
C LEU A 88 0.33 -2.71 -4.07
N VAL A 89 0.15 -1.60 -4.80
CA VAL A 89 -0.69 -0.48 -4.37
C VAL A 89 -1.97 -0.52 -5.20
N GLU A 90 -3.11 -0.51 -4.51
CA GLU A 90 -4.42 -0.37 -5.11
C GLU A 90 -5.09 0.88 -4.55
N LEU A 91 -5.57 1.73 -5.45
CA LEU A 91 -6.34 2.93 -5.13
C LEU A 91 -7.78 2.69 -5.56
N ASP A 92 -8.76 3.19 -4.79
CA ASP A 92 -10.15 3.18 -5.23
C ASP A 92 -10.34 4.20 -6.36
N TYR A 93 -10.00 3.78 -7.59
CA TYR A 93 -10.16 4.57 -8.81
C TYR A 93 -11.63 4.93 -9.11
N LEU A 94 -12.59 4.23 -8.51
CA LEU A 94 -14.02 4.46 -8.72
C LEU A 94 -14.56 5.62 -7.86
N GLY A 95 -13.77 6.11 -6.91
CA GLY A 95 -14.15 7.16 -5.97
C GLY A 95 -13.54 8.54 -6.24
N GLN A 96 -14.20 9.34 -7.08
CA GLN A 96 -14.14 10.83 -7.15
C GLN A 96 -12.79 11.55 -7.36
N GLY A 97 -11.64 10.87 -7.33
CA GLY A 97 -10.29 11.42 -7.57
C GLY A 97 -9.72 11.20 -8.98
N ALA A 98 -10.46 10.50 -9.85
CA ALA A 98 -10.07 10.31 -11.24
C ALA A 98 -10.12 11.64 -12.00
N ILE A 99 -8.94 12.12 -12.44
CA ILE A 99 -8.68 13.23 -13.39
C ILE A 99 -9.88 14.19 -13.58
N ARG A 100 -10.03 15.18 -12.69
CA ARG A 100 -10.98 16.28 -12.93
C ARG A 100 -10.36 17.28 -13.91
N GLY A 101 -10.47 16.97 -15.21
CA GLY A 101 -10.26 17.94 -16.28
C GLY A 101 -11.39 18.98 -16.29
N GLY A 102 -11.36 19.92 -15.35
CA GLY A 102 -12.32 21.03 -15.30
C GLY A 102 -11.81 22.21 -16.11
N ARG A 103 -12.27 22.36 -17.36
CA ARG A 103 -12.10 23.62 -18.11
C ARG A 103 -13.00 24.67 -17.46
N GLN A 104 -12.41 25.58 -16.69
CA GLN A 104 -13.08 26.76 -16.16
C GLN A 104 -13.61 27.58 -17.35
N ARG A 105 -14.92 27.80 -17.39
CA ARG A 105 -15.59 28.76 -18.29
C ARG A 105 -15.93 30.01 -17.51
#